data_AF-A0A495BN11-F1
#
_entry.id   AF-A0A495BN11-F1
#
_cell.length_a   1.000
_cell.length_b   1.000
_cell.length_c   1.000
_cell.angle_alpha   90.00
_cell.angle_beta   90.00
_cell.angle_gamma   90.00
#
_symmetry.space_group_name_H-M   'P 1'
#
loop_
_entity.id
_entity.type
_entity.pdbx_description
1 polymer ?
#
loop_
_entity_poly.entity_id
_entity_poly.type
_entity_poly.pdbx_seq_one_letter_code
_entity_poly.pdbx_strand_id
1 'polypeptide(L)'
;MELPASPATTLDALQQRLADCGLQPAASRHGTALCWQGLRLGGSDSADIDVELAVTPHPAARQYGFMLFVGCTPALREQARPLLDALAPAAGAWLWCGPRGAGRFCQRVFDAFLYINGPLLREAMQHGQTQPDWAAFFTSQLQLGQQLLALAQQYRRAQHDDSQPELSALLQEFARPPLLHSHYALTLARLLELGLAQQQLTQGIFEQLLRPAP
;
A
#
# COMPACT_ATOMS: atom_id res chain seq x y z
N MET A 1 -18.09 9.82 7.86
CA MET A 1 -17.47 8.48 7.77
C MET A 1 -18.22 7.76 6.69
N GLU A 2 -17.82 7.94 5.44
CA GLU A 2 -18.29 7.04 4.39
C GLU A 2 -17.55 5.71 4.61
N LEU A 3 -18.31 4.62 4.60
CA LEU A 3 -17.76 3.26 4.63
C LEU A 3 -16.69 3.13 3.53
N PRO A 4 -15.67 2.26 3.70
CA PRO A 4 -14.80 1.91 2.58
C PRO A 4 -15.71 1.51 1.41
N ALA A 5 -15.53 2.19 0.28
CA ALA A 5 -16.33 1.95 -0.91
C ALA A 5 -16.38 0.45 -1.17
N SER A 6 -17.59 -0.11 -1.29
CA SER A 6 -17.77 -1.53 -1.62
C SER A 6 -16.90 -1.90 -2.83
N PRO A 7 -16.33 -3.11 -2.89
CA PRO A 7 -15.54 -3.56 -4.05
C PRO A 7 -16.31 -3.39 -5.38
N ALA A 8 -17.64 -3.51 -5.35
CA ALA A 8 -18.50 -3.20 -6.51
C ALA A 8 -18.40 -1.71 -6.93
N THR A 9 -18.54 -0.79 -5.97
CA THR A 9 -18.46 0.66 -6.24
C THR A 9 -17.09 1.12 -6.71
N THR A 10 -16.02 0.43 -6.30
CA THR A 10 -14.66 0.73 -6.78
C THR A 10 -14.49 0.29 -8.23
N LEU A 11 -14.94 -0.92 -8.59
CA LEU A 11 -14.84 -1.43 -9.95
C LEU A 11 -15.64 -0.57 -10.93
N ASP A 12 -16.85 -0.18 -10.56
CA ASP A 12 -17.71 0.71 -11.37
C ASP A 12 -17.02 2.05 -11.62
N ALA A 13 -16.37 2.62 -10.59
CA ALA A 13 -15.64 3.87 -10.72
C ALA A 13 -14.43 3.76 -11.66
N LEU A 14 -13.72 2.63 -11.63
CA LEU A 14 -12.62 2.34 -12.56
C LEU A 14 -13.12 2.18 -14.00
N GLN A 15 -14.20 1.43 -14.21
CA GLN A 15 -14.83 1.24 -15.53
C GLN A 15 -15.23 2.57 -16.14
N GLN A 16 -15.92 3.39 -15.35
CA GLN A 16 -16.42 4.67 -15.83
C GLN A 16 -15.28 5.62 -16.21
N ARG A 17 -14.22 5.69 -15.41
CA ARG A 17 -13.05 6.52 -15.75
C ARG A 17 -12.39 6.05 -17.05
N LEU A 18 -12.25 4.73 -17.24
CA LEU A 18 -11.71 4.19 -18.48
C LEU A 18 -12.57 4.56 -19.69
N ALA A 19 -13.89 4.49 -19.55
CA ALA A 19 -14.83 4.92 -20.59
C ALA A 19 -14.69 6.42 -20.90
N ASP A 20 -14.51 7.26 -19.89
CA ASP A 20 -14.27 8.70 -20.05
C ASP A 20 -12.96 8.99 -20.81
N CYS A 21 -11.97 8.09 -20.71
CA CYS A 21 -10.72 8.12 -21.47
C CYS A 21 -10.80 7.42 -22.86
N GLY A 22 -11.99 6.97 -23.28
CA GLY A 22 -12.19 6.28 -24.55
C GLY A 22 -11.75 4.81 -24.57
N LEU A 23 -11.43 4.24 -23.41
CA LEU A 23 -11.10 2.82 -23.25
C LEU A 23 -12.34 2.05 -22.80
N GLN A 24 -12.66 0.96 -23.50
CA GLN A 24 -13.81 0.11 -23.17
C GLN A 24 -13.33 -1.28 -22.72
N PRO A 25 -12.91 -1.44 -21.45
CA PRO A 25 -12.67 -2.77 -20.90
C PRO A 25 -13.99 -3.55 -20.82
N ALA A 26 -13.97 -4.84 -21.14
CA ALA A 26 -15.10 -5.71 -20.87
C ALA A 26 -15.14 -6.06 -19.38
N ALA A 27 -16.32 -6.23 -18.80
CA ALA A 27 -16.41 -6.83 -17.46
C ALA A 27 -16.03 -8.31 -17.53
N SER A 28 -15.28 -8.81 -16.54
CA SER A 28 -15.06 -10.25 -16.37
C SER A 28 -16.40 -10.97 -16.12
N ARG A 29 -16.49 -12.24 -16.53
CA ARG A 29 -17.68 -13.10 -16.32
C ARG A 29 -18.12 -13.19 -14.85
N HIS A 30 -17.19 -12.97 -13.92
CA HIS A 30 -17.44 -13.00 -12.48
C HIS A 30 -17.65 -11.61 -11.84
N GLY A 31 -17.58 -10.53 -12.62
CA GLY A 31 -17.86 -9.17 -12.14
C GLY A 31 -16.85 -8.59 -11.14
N THR A 32 -15.71 -9.24 -10.92
CA THR A 32 -14.69 -8.80 -9.94
C THR A 32 -13.41 -8.24 -10.59
N ALA A 33 -13.34 -8.24 -11.91
CA ALA A 33 -12.18 -7.81 -12.69
C ALA A 33 -12.59 -7.15 -14.01
N LEU A 34 -11.70 -6.31 -14.52
CA LEU A 34 -11.73 -5.70 -15.84
C LEU A 34 -10.96 -6.57 -16.82
N CYS A 35 -11.51 -6.79 -18.01
CA CYS A 35 -10.85 -7.49 -19.10
C CYS A 35 -10.48 -6.49 -20.20
N TRP A 36 -9.20 -6.38 -20.54
CA TRP A 36 -8.73 -5.49 -21.60
C TRP A 36 -7.58 -6.12 -22.37
N GLN A 37 -7.74 -6.25 -23.70
CA GLN A 37 -6.75 -6.89 -24.57
C GLN A 37 -6.26 -8.28 -24.08
N GLY A 38 -7.18 -9.06 -23.50
CA GLY A 38 -6.88 -10.39 -22.93
C GLY A 38 -6.29 -10.37 -21.52
N LEU A 39 -6.00 -9.19 -20.95
CA LEU A 39 -5.57 -9.03 -19.56
C LEU A 39 -6.76 -8.91 -18.62
N ARG A 40 -6.67 -9.57 -17.45
CA ARG A 40 -7.60 -9.42 -16.34
C ARG A 40 -6.97 -8.57 -15.24
N LEU A 41 -7.60 -7.44 -14.95
CA LEU A 41 -7.16 -6.49 -13.95
C LEU A 41 -8.17 -6.42 -12.80
N GLY A 42 -7.72 -6.55 -11.56
CA GLY A 42 -8.64 -6.53 -10.42
C GLY A 42 -7.93 -6.48 -9.08
N GLY A 43 -8.71 -6.54 -8.00
CA GLY A 43 -8.16 -6.58 -6.65
C GLY A 43 -7.39 -7.88 -6.37
N SER A 44 -6.46 -7.82 -5.39
CA SER A 44 -5.58 -8.92 -4.99
C SER A 44 -6.28 -10.25 -4.67
N ASP A 45 -7.54 -10.17 -4.27
CA ASP A 45 -8.29 -11.27 -3.67
C ASP A 45 -8.84 -12.26 -4.71
N SER A 46 -8.80 -11.91 -6.00
CA SER A 46 -9.26 -12.79 -7.08
C SER A 46 -8.11 -13.65 -7.59
N ALA A 47 -8.17 -14.99 -7.46
CA ALA A 47 -7.14 -15.91 -7.98
C ALA A 47 -6.84 -15.72 -9.48
N ASP A 48 -7.78 -15.13 -10.23
CA ASP A 48 -7.84 -15.15 -11.68
C ASP A 48 -7.45 -13.81 -12.35
N ILE A 49 -6.62 -13.00 -11.68
CA ILE A 49 -6.11 -11.74 -12.23
C ILE A 49 -4.67 -11.86 -12.73
N ASP A 50 -4.41 -11.18 -13.85
CA ASP A 50 -3.08 -11.05 -14.45
C ASP A 50 -2.39 -9.78 -13.92
N VAL A 51 -3.16 -8.72 -13.64
CA VAL A 51 -2.69 -7.46 -13.07
C VAL A 51 -3.47 -7.13 -11.79
N GLU A 52 -2.76 -7.06 -10.68
CA GLU A 52 -3.30 -6.59 -9.41
C GLU A 52 -3.38 -5.07 -9.41
N LEU A 53 -4.58 -4.56 -9.12
CA LEU A 53 -4.88 -3.16 -8.90
C LEU A 53 -5.30 -2.97 -7.45
N ALA A 54 -4.41 -2.36 -6.66
CA ALA A 54 -4.72 -1.89 -5.33
C ALA A 54 -4.87 -0.37 -5.36
N VAL A 55 -6.08 0.12 -5.04
CA VAL A 55 -6.47 1.52 -5.21
C VAL A 55 -6.89 2.12 -3.88
N THR A 56 -6.31 3.24 -3.49
CA THR A 56 -6.78 3.96 -2.29
C THR A 56 -8.08 4.69 -2.64
N PRO A 57 -9.22 4.34 -2.00
CA PRO A 57 -10.51 4.92 -2.34
C PRO A 57 -10.54 6.39 -1.92
N HIS A 58 -10.83 7.28 -2.86
CA HIS A 58 -11.05 8.69 -2.60
C HIS A 58 -12.23 9.20 -3.44
N PRO A 59 -13.19 9.97 -2.88
CA PRO A 59 -14.38 10.42 -3.61
C PRO A 59 -14.07 11.16 -4.91
N ALA A 60 -12.97 11.93 -4.92
CA ALA A 60 -12.53 12.69 -6.08
C ALA A 60 -11.74 11.85 -7.11
N ALA A 61 -11.40 10.60 -6.81
CA ALA A 61 -10.52 9.78 -7.66
C ALA A 61 -11.14 9.46 -9.02
N ARG A 62 -12.48 9.40 -9.13
CA ARG A 62 -13.14 9.24 -10.43
C ARG A 62 -12.78 10.37 -11.38
N GLN A 63 -12.86 11.61 -10.90
CA GLN A 63 -12.61 12.81 -11.71
C GLN A 63 -11.11 13.02 -11.94
N TYR A 64 -10.30 12.90 -10.89
CA TYR A 64 -8.88 13.29 -10.93
C TYR A 64 -7.90 12.13 -11.05
N GLY A 65 -8.35 10.88 -10.98
CA GLY A 65 -7.53 9.68 -11.08
C GLY A 65 -7.28 9.01 -9.75
N PHE A 66 -6.91 7.74 -9.84
CA PHE A 66 -6.71 6.86 -8.70
C PHE A 66 -5.22 6.74 -8.38
N MET A 67 -4.87 6.78 -7.09
CA MET A 67 -3.54 6.35 -6.67
C MET A 67 -3.47 4.82 -6.80
N LEU A 68 -2.66 4.34 -7.74
CA LEU A 68 -2.58 2.92 -8.10
C LEU A 68 -1.28 2.29 -7.58
N PHE A 69 -1.43 1.21 -6.83
CA PHE A 69 -0.35 0.26 -6.52
C PHE A 69 -0.57 -1.01 -7.33
N VAL A 70 0.40 -1.36 -8.17
CA VAL A 70 0.26 -2.39 -9.20
C VAL A 70 1.17 -3.57 -8.90
N GLY A 71 0.60 -4.78 -8.88
CA GLY A 71 1.33 -6.04 -8.76
C GLY A 71 1.17 -6.91 -10.01
N CYS A 72 2.24 -7.09 -10.77
CA CYS A 72 2.25 -7.92 -11.98
C CYS A 72 3.69 -8.21 -12.43
N THR A 73 3.85 -9.07 -13.43
CA THR A 73 5.17 -9.29 -14.05
C THR A 73 5.57 -8.06 -14.90
N PRO A 74 6.87 -7.81 -15.13
CA PRO A 74 7.32 -6.70 -15.97
C PRO A 74 6.75 -6.70 -17.39
N ALA A 75 6.50 -7.89 -17.97
CA ALA A 75 5.88 -8.00 -19.30
C ALA A 75 4.42 -7.52 -19.29
N LEU A 76 3.63 -7.95 -18.30
CA LEU A 76 2.24 -7.54 -18.14
C LEU A 76 2.12 -6.05 -17.78
N ARG A 77 3.12 -5.50 -17.07
CA ARG A 77 3.21 -4.06 -16.78
C ARG A 77 3.22 -3.21 -18.04
N GLU A 78 4.08 -3.54 -19.01
CA GLU A 78 4.15 -2.77 -20.26
C GLU A 78 2.89 -2.95 -21.11
N GLN A 79 2.31 -4.16 -21.12
CA GLN A 79 1.06 -4.41 -21.82
C GLN A 79 -0.11 -3.63 -21.21
N ALA A 80 -0.21 -3.54 -19.88
CA ALA A 80 -1.28 -2.85 -19.17
C ALA A 80 -1.09 -1.32 -19.07
N ARG A 81 0.09 -0.80 -19.41
CA ARG A 81 0.46 0.61 -19.27
C ARG A 81 -0.61 1.59 -19.77
N PRO A 82 -1.22 1.45 -20.96
CA PRO A 82 -2.23 2.40 -21.43
C PRO A 82 -3.45 2.51 -20.50
N LEU A 83 -3.86 1.37 -19.92
CA LEU A 83 -4.97 1.31 -18.99
C LEU A 83 -4.57 1.92 -17.64
N LEU A 84 -3.37 1.61 -17.15
CA LEU A 84 -2.83 2.19 -15.90
C LEU A 84 -2.68 3.71 -16.00
N ASP A 85 -2.20 4.22 -17.14
CA ASP A 85 -2.06 5.66 -17.40
C ASP A 85 -3.41 6.38 -17.42
N ALA A 86 -4.45 5.76 -17.99
CA ALA A 86 -5.80 6.31 -18.01
C ALA A 86 -6.46 6.32 -16.62
N LEU A 87 -6.21 5.29 -15.80
CA LEU A 87 -6.73 5.23 -14.43
C LEU A 87 -6.00 6.18 -13.48
N ALA A 88 -4.71 6.42 -13.70
CA ALA A 88 -3.90 7.29 -12.87
C ALA A 88 -4.30 8.79 -13.03
N PRO A 89 -3.86 9.67 -12.11
CA PRO A 89 -4.08 11.12 -12.23
C PRO A 89 -3.37 11.76 -13.41
N ALA A 90 -2.24 11.18 -13.81
CA ALA A 90 -1.49 11.52 -15.00
C ALA A 90 -0.81 10.27 -15.54
N ALA A 91 -0.41 10.28 -16.81
CA ALA A 91 0.37 9.18 -17.38
C ALA A 91 1.64 8.94 -16.56
N GLY A 92 1.90 7.68 -16.22
CA GLY A 92 3.00 7.27 -15.34
C GLY A 92 2.80 7.55 -13.85
N ALA A 93 1.69 8.17 -13.42
CA ALA A 93 1.40 8.46 -12.01
C ALA A 93 0.79 7.25 -11.27
N TRP A 94 1.38 6.07 -11.48
CA TRP A 94 1.05 4.82 -10.82
C TRP A 94 2.34 4.11 -10.43
N LEU A 95 2.29 3.27 -9.40
CA LEU A 95 3.47 2.60 -8.86
C LEU A 95 3.44 1.11 -9.15
N TRP A 96 4.42 0.61 -9.89
CA TRP A 96 4.70 -0.82 -9.92
C TRP A 96 5.40 -1.24 -8.65
N CYS A 97 4.74 -2.09 -7.85
CA CYS A 97 5.22 -2.49 -6.54
C CYS A 97 6.06 -3.78 -6.60
N GLY A 98 5.93 -4.56 -7.69
CA GLY A 98 6.58 -5.84 -7.86
C GLY A 98 5.62 -6.90 -8.41
N PRO A 99 5.83 -8.20 -8.10
CA PRO A 99 4.95 -9.27 -8.51
C PRO A 99 3.59 -9.20 -7.79
N ARG A 100 2.69 -10.10 -8.14
CA ARG A 100 1.36 -10.18 -7.52
C ARG A 100 1.43 -10.28 -5.99
N GLY A 101 0.54 -9.57 -5.31
CA GLY A 101 0.50 -9.34 -3.87
C GLY A 101 1.28 -8.10 -3.43
N ALA A 102 2.18 -7.58 -4.26
CA ALA A 102 2.96 -6.38 -3.95
C ALA A 102 2.08 -5.12 -3.88
N GLY A 103 1.10 -5.00 -4.78
CA GLY A 103 0.24 -3.82 -4.84
C GLY A 103 -0.56 -3.65 -3.55
N ARG A 104 -1.23 -4.72 -3.12
CA ARG A 104 -2.02 -4.75 -1.88
C ARG A 104 -1.16 -4.56 -0.63
N PHE A 105 0.03 -5.15 -0.60
CA PHE A 105 0.99 -4.91 0.48
C PHE A 105 1.31 -3.41 0.60
N CYS A 106 1.75 -2.78 -0.49
CA CYS A 106 2.07 -1.36 -0.51
C CYS A 106 0.86 -0.50 -0.14
N GLN A 107 -0.32 -0.78 -0.71
CA GLN A 107 -1.55 -0.06 -0.34
C GLN A 107 -1.80 -0.09 1.17
N ARG A 108 -1.72 -1.26 1.81
CA ARG A 108 -1.95 -1.40 3.26
C ARG A 108 -0.92 -0.61 4.09
N VAL A 109 0.34 -0.57 3.65
CA VAL A 109 1.38 0.23 4.30
C VAL A 109 1.11 1.72 4.14
N PHE A 110 0.75 2.18 2.95
CA PHE A 110 0.44 3.59 2.70
C PHE A 110 -0.83 4.03 3.42
N ASP A 111 -1.87 3.21 3.44
CA ASP A 111 -3.08 3.46 4.22
C ASP A 111 -2.72 3.62 5.70
N ALA A 112 -1.89 2.74 6.26
CA ALA A 112 -1.40 2.86 7.63
C ALA A 112 -0.67 4.19 7.88
N PHE A 113 0.20 4.65 6.97
CA PHE A 113 0.86 5.95 7.09
C PHE A 113 -0.10 7.14 7.03
N LEU A 114 -1.17 7.05 6.23
CA LEU A 114 -2.23 8.06 6.21
C LEU A 114 -3.00 8.06 7.55
N TYR A 115 -3.28 6.87 8.12
CA TYR A 115 -3.92 6.73 9.42
C TYR A 115 -3.06 7.26 10.59
N ILE A 116 -1.72 7.16 10.53
CA ILE A 116 -0.82 7.71 11.58
C ILE A 116 -1.06 9.19 11.81
N ASN A 117 -1.25 9.94 10.72
CA ASN A 117 -1.37 11.39 10.77
C ASN A 117 -2.80 11.87 10.99
N GLY A 118 -3.80 11.04 10.69
CA GLY A 118 -5.22 11.40 10.70
C GLY A 118 -5.77 11.88 12.05
N PRO A 119 -5.57 11.15 13.17
CA PRO A 119 -6.10 11.54 14.48
C PRO A 119 -5.55 12.89 14.97
N LEU A 120 -4.23 13.09 14.89
CA LEU A 120 -3.60 14.36 15.28
C LEU A 120 -4.02 15.51 14.37
N LEU A 121 -4.14 15.29 13.05
CA LEU A 121 -4.65 16.33 12.15
C LEU A 121 -6.10 16.70 12.48
N ARG A 122 -6.95 15.71 12.77
CA ARG A 122 -8.36 15.94 13.08
C ARG A 122 -8.54 16.68 14.39
N GLU A 123 -7.79 16.32 15.42
CA GLU A 123 -7.78 17.02 16.71
C GLU A 123 -7.25 18.45 16.57
N ALA A 124 -6.21 18.67 15.75
CA ALA A 124 -5.69 20.01 15.47
C ALA A 124 -6.66 20.89 14.67
N MET A 125 -7.47 20.30 13.77
CA MET A 125 -8.46 21.01 12.96
C MET A 125 -9.77 21.29 13.70
N GLN A 126 -10.09 20.50 14.73
CA GLN A 126 -11.23 20.77 15.61
C GLN A 126 -10.82 21.85 16.61
N HIS A 127 -11.02 23.12 16.24
CA HIS A 127 -10.79 24.27 17.11
C HIS A 127 -11.57 24.13 18.43
N GLY A 128 -10.89 23.64 19.48
CA GLY A 128 -11.45 23.50 20.82
C GLY A 128 -10.55 22.72 21.74
N GLN A 129 -9.58 23.41 22.35
CA GLN A 129 -8.78 23.09 23.56
C GLN A 129 -9.02 21.76 24.31
N THR A 130 -8.88 20.62 23.65
CA THR A 130 -8.58 19.35 24.32
C THR A 130 -7.11 19.05 24.08
N GLN A 131 -6.34 18.95 25.18
CA GLN A 131 -4.99 18.40 25.07
C GLN A 131 -5.10 17.01 24.43
N PRO A 132 -4.26 16.69 23.43
CA PRO A 132 -4.26 15.36 22.84
C PRO A 132 -3.94 14.32 23.92
N ASP A 133 -4.69 13.21 23.90
CA ASP A 133 -4.38 12.06 24.76
C ASP A 133 -3.12 11.38 24.24
N TRP A 134 -1.97 11.89 24.70
CA TRP A 134 -0.67 11.38 24.32
C TRP A 134 -0.52 9.89 24.61
N ALA A 135 -1.11 9.38 25.71
CA ALA A 135 -1.00 7.97 26.06
C ALA A 135 -1.76 7.09 25.05
N ALA A 136 -2.99 7.46 24.70
CA ALA A 136 -3.76 6.76 23.67
C ALA A 136 -3.11 6.88 22.29
N PHE A 137 -2.54 8.05 21.95
CA PHE A 137 -1.79 8.25 20.72
C PHE A 137 -0.59 7.31 20.64
N PHE A 138 0.30 7.32 21.64
CA PHE A 138 1.49 6.45 21.65
C PHE A 138 1.13 4.96 21.65
N THR A 139 0.08 4.56 22.36
CA THR A 139 -0.43 3.18 22.33
C THR A 139 -0.88 2.78 20.92
N SER A 140 -1.61 3.66 20.23
CA SER A 140 -2.06 3.43 18.86
C SER A 140 -0.90 3.33 17.88
N GLN A 141 0.13 4.18 18.03
CA GLN A 141 1.35 4.13 17.23
C GLN A 141 2.11 2.81 17.43
N LEU A 142 2.21 2.33 18.67
CA LEU A 142 2.86 1.06 18.97
C LEU A 142 2.12 -0.13 18.32
N GLN A 143 0.80 -0.17 18.45
CA GLN A 143 -0.02 -1.22 17.85
C GLN A 143 0.10 -1.22 16.32
N LEU A 144 0.09 -0.04 15.70
CA LEU A 144 0.26 0.08 14.27
C LEU A 144 1.65 -0.39 13.82
N GLY A 145 2.71 -0.04 14.57
CA GLY A 145 4.06 -0.54 14.33
C GLY A 145 4.12 -2.08 14.35
N GLN A 146 3.47 -2.72 15.33
CA GLN A 146 3.39 -4.18 15.39
C GLN A 146 2.64 -4.78 14.18
N GLN A 147 1.54 -4.16 13.77
CA GLN A 147 0.78 -4.59 12.59
C GLN A 147 1.59 -4.45 11.29
N LEU A 148 2.33 -3.35 11.13
CA LEU A 148 3.21 -3.12 9.98
C LEU A 148 4.35 -4.13 9.94
N LEU A 149 4.96 -4.44 11.08
CA LEU A 149 6.00 -5.46 11.18
C LEU A 149 5.46 -6.84 10.77
N ALA A 150 4.31 -7.25 11.32
CA ALA A 150 3.68 -8.52 10.96
C ALA A 150 3.33 -8.59 9.47
N LEU A 151 2.84 -7.50 8.90
CA LEU A 151 2.53 -7.39 7.48
C LEU A 151 3.79 -7.52 6.60
N ALA A 152 4.89 -6.85 6.98
CA ALA A 152 6.17 -6.93 6.27
C ALA A 152 6.75 -8.35 6.30
N GLN A 153 6.73 -9.00 7.48
CA GLN A 153 7.18 -10.38 7.63
C GLN A 153 6.34 -11.37 6.83
N GLN A 154 5.01 -11.21 6.85
CA GLN A 154 4.11 -12.03 6.04
C GLN A 154 4.42 -11.90 4.55
N TYR A 155 4.65 -10.67 4.07
CA TYR A 155 4.98 -10.42 2.68
C TYR A 155 6.31 -11.07 2.29
N ARG A 156 7.37 -10.89 3.08
CA ARG A 156 8.69 -11.49 2.81
C ARG A 156 8.65 -13.03 2.76
N ARG A 157 7.94 -13.67 3.69
CA ARG A 157 7.74 -15.12 3.69
C ARG A 157 7.03 -15.59 2.42
N ALA A 158 6.01 -14.85 1.96
CA ALA A 158 5.29 -15.17 0.73
C ALA A 158 6.16 -15.00 -0.53
N GLN A 159 7.17 -14.12 -0.48
CA GLN A 159 8.15 -13.94 -1.56
C GLN A 159 9.38 -14.86 -1.44
N HIS A 160 9.41 -15.75 -0.43
CA HIS A 160 10.57 -16.60 -0.13
C HIS A 160 11.88 -15.81 0.01
N ASP A 161 11.80 -14.61 0.59
CA ASP A 161 12.96 -13.73 0.78
C ASP A 161 13.51 -13.81 2.20
N ASP A 162 14.60 -14.56 2.38
CA ASP A 162 15.31 -14.67 3.66
C ASP A 162 16.52 -13.72 3.76
N SER A 163 16.71 -12.83 2.77
CA SER A 163 17.87 -11.94 2.76
C SER A 163 17.85 -10.93 3.92
N GLN A 164 19.01 -10.65 4.49
CA GLN A 164 19.19 -9.62 5.52
C GLN A 164 20.21 -8.61 5.03
N PRO A 165 19.80 -7.64 4.18
CA PRO A 165 20.72 -6.63 3.69
C PRO A 165 21.15 -5.69 4.82
N GLU A 166 22.39 -5.19 4.71
CA GLU A 166 22.89 -4.10 5.55
C GLU A 166 21.98 -2.86 5.43
N LEU A 167 21.72 -2.19 6.56
CA LEU A 167 20.81 -1.04 6.62
C LEU A 167 21.24 0.07 5.65
N SER A 168 22.54 0.34 5.54
CA SER A 168 23.08 1.38 4.66
C SER A 168 22.78 1.11 3.17
N ALA A 169 22.97 -0.13 2.72
CA ALA A 169 22.66 -0.54 1.35
C ALA A 169 21.16 -0.48 1.08
N LEU A 170 20.34 -0.88 2.05
CA LEU A 170 18.89 -0.84 1.92
C LEU A 170 18.34 0.59 1.86
N LEU A 171 18.88 1.51 2.67
CA LEU A 171 18.53 2.93 2.61
C LEU A 171 18.92 3.57 1.28
N GLN A 172 20.08 3.20 0.72
CA GLN A 172 20.52 3.66 -0.60
C GLN A 172 19.57 3.16 -1.70
N GLU A 173 19.17 1.88 -1.66
CA GLU A 173 18.21 1.34 -2.62
C GLU A 173 16.85 2.05 -2.48
N PHE A 174 16.37 2.28 -1.25
CA PHE A 174 15.11 2.98 -1.01
C PHE A 174 15.11 4.43 -1.47
N ALA A 175 16.24 5.12 -1.36
CA ALA A 175 16.38 6.51 -1.81
C ALA A 175 16.26 6.67 -3.33
N ARG A 176 16.38 5.57 -4.10
CA ARG A 176 16.18 5.61 -5.56
C ARG A 176 14.71 5.91 -5.88
N PRO A 177 14.42 6.67 -6.94
CA PRO A 177 13.06 6.89 -7.41
C PRO A 177 12.29 5.57 -7.55
N PRO A 178 11.04 5.46 -7.04
CA PRO A 178 10.28 4.21 -7.01
C PRO A 178 10.18 3.48 -8.36
N LEU A 179 10.16 4.22 -9.47
CA LEU A 179 10.14 3.70 -10.84
C LEU A 179 11.40 2.90 -11.23
N LEU A 180 12.51 3.09 -10.52
CA LEU A 180 13.79 2.41 -10.76
C LEU A 180 13.97 1.16 -9.90
N HIS A 181 13.02 0.85 -9.02
CA HIS A 181 13.07 -0.34 -8.18
C HIS A 181 12.72 -1.57 -9.00
N SER A 182 13.49 -2.65 -8.83
CA SER A 182 13.14 -3.97 -9.36
C SER A 182 12.02 -4.63 -8.55
N HIS A 183 11.88 -4.30 -7.27
CA HIS A 183 10.86 -4.85 -6.38
C HIS A 183 10.61 -3.92 -5.18
N TYR A 184 9.93 -2.80 -5.43
CA TYR A 184 9.68 -1.76 -4.43
C TYR A 184 9.07 -2.29 -3.12
N ALA A 185 8.06 -3.17 -3.21
CA ALA A 185 7.39 -3.74 -2.06
C ALA A 185 8.34 -4.54 -1.16
N LEU A 186 9.29 -5.27 -1.73
CA LEU A 186 10.24 -6.06 -0.95
C LEU A 186 11.28 -5.17 -0.25
N THR A 187 11.78 -4.14 -0.94
CA THR A 187 12.63 -3.11 -0.34
C THR A 187 11.93 -2.43 0.83
N LEU A 188 10.67 -2.04 0.65
CA LEU A 188 9.85 -1.44 1.72
C LEU A 188 9.62 -2.40 2.89
N ALA A 189 9.30 -3.67 2.63
CA ALA A 189 9.09 -4.67 3.67
C ALA A 189 10.35 -4.88 4.51
N ARG A 190 11.52 -4.99 3.87
CA ARG A 190 12.81 -5.13 4.57
C ARG A 190 13.13 -3.92 5.45
N LEU A 191 12.81 -2.70 4.98
CA LEU A 191 13.02 -1.47 5.77
C LEU A 191 12.12 -1.43 7.00
N LEU A 192 10.83 -1.73 6.81
CA LEU A 192 9.88 -1.78 7.91
C LEU A 192 10.31 -2.79 8.96
N GLU A 193 10.75 -3.97 8.54
CA GLU A 193 11.23 -5.01 9.45
C GLU A 193 12.49 -4.57 10.21
N LEU A 194 13.52 -4.06 9.52
CA LEU A 194 14.73 -3.58 10.19
C LEU A 194 14.46 -2.42 11.14
N GLY A 195 13.66 -1.44 10.71
CA GLY A 195 13.35 -0.26 11.52
C GLY A 195 12.53 -0.60 12.77
N LEU A 196 11.48 -1.41 12.62
CA LEU A 196 10.58 -1.76 13.72
C LEU A 196 11.17 -2.84 14.64
N ALA A 197 11.96 -3.78 14.12
CA ALA A 197 12.66 -4.76 14.96
C ALA A 197 13.71 -4.10 15.86
N GLN A 198 14.47 -3.12 15.36
CA GLN A 198 15.42 -2.37 16.17
C GLN A 198 14.73 -1.58 17.29
N GLN A 199 13.55 -1.01 17.02
CA GLN A 199 12.75 -0.33 18.03
C GLN A 199 12.33 -1.30 19.15
N GLN A 200 11.85 -2.50 18.80
CA GLN A 200 11.45 -3.52 19.77
C GLN A 200 12.60 -4.00 20.65
N LEU A 201 13.79 -4.21 20.06
CA LEU A 201 14.99 -4.59 20.82
C LEU A 201 15.38 -3.50 21.82
N THR A 202 15.34 -2.23 21.39
CA THR A 202 15.68 -1.09 22.25
C THR A 202 14.69 -0.95 23.41
N GLN A 203 13.39 -1.11 23.14
CA GLN A 203 12.36 -1.10 24.18
C GLN A 203 12.55 -2.25 25.18
N GLY A 204 12.80 -3.47 24.70
CA GLY A 204 13.00 -4.63 25.56
C GLY A 204 14.22 -4.51 26.48
N ILE A 205 15.33 -3.94 25.99
CA ILE A 205 16.52 -3.66 26.82
C ILE A 205 16.19 -2.63 27.90
N PHE A 206 15.50 -1.54 27.53
CA PHE A 206 15.15 -0.48 28.46
C PHE A 206 14.20 -0.97 29.55
N GLU A 207 13.20 -1.78 29.20
CA GLU A 207 12.29 -2.43 30.16
C GLU A 207 13.02 -3.38 31.11
N GLN A 208 14.05 -4.10 30.64
CA GLN A 208 14.87 -4.98 31.49
C GLN A 208 15.74 -4.19 32.46
N LEU A 209 16.35 -3.08 32.02
CA LEU A 209 17.18 -2.21 32.84
C LEU A 209 16.37 -1.43 33.90
N LEU A 210 15.10 -1.16 33.63
CA LEU A 210 14.19 -0.45 34.54
C LEU A 210 13.46 -1.36 35.54
N ARG A 211 13.59 -2.69 35.43
CA ARG A 211 13.05 -3.58 36.45
C ARG A 211 13.88 -3.43 37.74
N PRO A 212 13.25 -3.20 38.90
CA PRO A 212 13.97 -3.18 40.16
C PRO A 212 14.64 -4.55 40.36
N ALA A 213 15.91 -4.54 40.78
CA ALA A 213 16.61 -5.76 41.16
C ALA A 213 15.84 -6.49 42.27
N PRO A 214 15.81 -7.83 42.27
CA PRO A 214 15.08 -8.63 43.26
C PRO A 214 15.57 -8.39 44.69
#